data_AF-C3N8G9-F1
#
_entry.id   AF-C3N8G9-F1
#
_cell.length_a   1.000
_cell.length_b   1.000
_cell.length_c   1.000
_cell.angle_alpha   90.00
_cell.angle_beta   90.00
_cell.angle_gamma   90.00
#
_symmetry.space_group_name_H-M   'P 1'
#
loop_
_entity.id
_entity.type
_entity.pdbx_description
1 polymer ?
#
loop_
_entity_poly.entity_id
_entity_poly.type
_entity_poly.pdbx_seq_one_letter_code
_entity_poly.pdbx_strand_id
1 'polypeptide(L)'
;MDRQSNTAIMLIGHGSRRETYNSDIEGMINYLKEKISIPIYLTYNEFAKPDWRSLLNEIIKEGYRRVIIGLVFLGRGNHVFRDIMGELGIQRLNSWEVSKISGKEVEFYVTEPLSSSPLIGLALYYRLARALDALPTLEYTEDPYEIEERSMNYILPNLDVKDAREKRVIGKAVFASGNPEVAKYLKVTNLDMGIEAIRSESEIVADVKMVSVGIRWKKVTCMIDDERTKELSKELGITRAAAAMRLSIGQGGKVVVIGNAPTALIETIKLVKQGVDIPFIVATPPGFTNAKESKEALIESKIPSVVLTGTYGGSGIAVAIINEIIKMAMEG
;
A
#
# COMPACT_ATOMS: atom_id res chain seq x y z
N MET A 1 -27.71 0.51 6.24
CA MET A 1 -27.14 -0.41 7.25
C MET A 1 -25.64 -0.43 7.07
N ASP A 2 -24.88 -0.21 8.15
CA ASP A 2 -23.43 -0.21 8.11
C ASP A 2 -22.93 -1.57 7.60
N ARG A 3 -22.23 -1.57 6.46
CA ARG A 3 -21.73 -2.80 5.81
C ARG A 3 -20.80 -3.58 6.74
N GLN A 4 -20.16 -2.93 7.70
CA GLN A 4 -19.27 -3.59 8.67
C GLN A 4 -20.03 -4.38 9.73
N SER A 5 -21.18 -3.89 10.20
CA SER A 5 -22.02 -4.56 11.21
C SER A 5 -22.54 -5.95 10.80
N ASN A 6 -22.57 -6.24 9.50
CA ASN A 6 -23.00 -7.53 8.93
C ASN A 6 -21.83 -8.36 8.35
N THR A 7 -20.59 -8.01 8.72
CA THR A 7 -19.38 -8.68 8.25
C THR A 7 -18.71 -9.49 9.37
N ALA A 8 -18.21 -10.67 9.05
CA ALA A 8 -17.34 -11.47 9.92
C ALA A 8 -16.05 -11.87 9.16
N ILE A 9 -14.96 -12.10 9.89
CA ILE A 9 -13.68 -12.55 9.32
C ILE A 9 -13.35 -13.95 9.85
N MET A 10 -13.10 -14.88 8.93
CA MET A 10 -12.61 -16.22 9.23
C MET A 10 -11.17 -16.34 8.74
N LEU A 11 -10.24 -16.65 9.65
CA LEU A 11 -8.87 -16.99 9.29
C LEU A 11 -8.74 -18.50 9.24
N ILE A 12 -8.47 -19.04 8.05
CA ILE A 12 -8.38 -20.49 7.83
C ILE A 12 -6.90 -20.89 7.78
N GLY A 13 -6.48 -21.70 8.74
CA GLY A 13 -5.17 -22.38 8.74
C GLY A 13 -5.31 -23.88 8.47
N HIS A 14 -4.19 -24.60 8.33
CA HIS A 14 -4.24 -26.06 8.17
C HIS A 14 -4.77 -26.76 9.43
N GLY A 15 -4.43 -26.22 10.61
CA GLY A 15 -4.62 -26.86 11.89
C GLY A 15 -3.53 -27.89 12.16
N SER A 16 -3.21 -28.08 13.44
CA SER A 16 -2.19 -29.02 13.88
C SER A 16 -2.68 -29.77 15.10
N ARG A 17 -2.29 -31.04 15.20
CA ARG A 17 -2.50 -31.85 16.42
C ARG A 17 -1.57 -31.45 17.57
N ARG A 18 -0.58 -30.59 17.31
CA ARG A 18 0.39 -30.08 18.31
C ARG A 18 0.04 -28.64 18.69
N GLU A 19 -0.11 -28.39 19.99
CA GLU A 19 -0.48 -27.08 20.55
C GLU A 19 0.48 -25.95 20.14
N THR A 20 1.78 -26.24 19.97
CA THR A 20 2.80 -25.23 19.61
C THR A 20 2.60 -24.58 18.23
N TYR A 21 1.89 -25.22 17.30
CA TYR A 21 1.57 -24.60 16.01
C TYR A 21 0.41 -23.60 16.13
N ASN A 22 -0.47 -23.79 17.11
CA ASN A 22 -1.61 -22.90 17.33
C ASN A 22 -1.15 -21.58 17.97
N SER A 23 -0.13 -21.62 18.85
CA SER A 23 0.43 -20.41 19.49
C SER A 23 1.08 -19.43 18.51
N ASP A 24 1.67 -19.93 17.41
CA ASP A 24 2.28 -19.07 16.38
C ASP A 24 1.21 -18.29 15.58
N ILE A 25 0.05 -18.90 15.36
CA ILE A 25 -1.09 -18.26 14.67
C ILE A 25 -1.81 -17.27 15.60
N GLU A 26 -1.86 -17.55 16.90
CA GLU A 26 -2.46 -16.66 17.92
C GLU A 26 -1.80 -15.28 17.95
N GLY A 27 -0.47 -15.19 17.85
CA GLY A 27 0.23 -13.91 17.81
C GLY A 27 -0.22 -13.02 16.64
N MET A 28 -0.38 -13.62 15.45
CA MET A 28 -0.88 -12.92 14.27
C MET A 28 -2.35 -12.46 14.46
N ILE A 29 -3.19 -13.29 15.08
CA ILE A 29 -4.59 -12.95 15.36
C ILE A 29 -4.70 -11.78 16.31
N ASN A 30 -3.93 -11.79 17.40
CA ASN A 30 -3.98 -10.71 18.39
C ASN A 30 -3.61 -9.38 17.73
N TYR A 31 -2.56 -9.37 16.91
CA TYR A 31 -2.19 -8.22 16.11
C TYR A 31 -3.32 -7.73 15.18
N LEU A 32 -4.05 -8.64 14.53
CA LEU A 32 -5.17 -8.28 13.66
C LEU A 32 -6.38 -7.76 14.46
N LYS A 33 -6.72 -8.37 15.59
CA LYS A 33 -7.82 -7.96 16.47
C LYS A 33 -7.61 -6.57 17.07
N GLU A 34 -6.36 -6.18 17.32
CA GLU A 34 -6.02 -4.82 17.75
C GLU A 34 -6.32 -3.76 16.69
N LYS A 35 -6.34 -4.14 15.40
CA LYS A 35 -6.43 -3.20 14.27
C LYS A 35 -7.75 -3.24 13.51
N ILE A 36 -8.52 -4.31 13.68
CA ILE A 36 -9.75 -4.55 12.94
C ILE A 36 -10.89 -4.69 13.96
N SER A 37 -11.89 -3.82 13.85
CA SER A 37 -13.09 -3.80 14.70
C SER A 37 -14.11 -4.89 14.35
N ILE A 38 -13.97 -5.53 13.18
CA ILE A 38 -14.84 -6.61 12.72
C ILE A 38 -14.47 -7.90 13.46
N PRO A 39 -15.45 -8.72 13.90
CA PRO A 39 -15.18 -10.00 14.56
C PRO A 39 -14.26 -10.92 13.73
N ILE A 40 -13.17 -11.39 14.35
CA ILE A 40 -12.19 -12.31 13.74
C ILE A 40 -12.23 -13.64 14.46
N TYR A 41 -12.47 -14.71 13.70
CA TYR A 41 -12.51 -16.08 14.16
C TYR A 41 -11.37 -16.89 13.53
N LEU A 42 -10.65 -17.65 14.34
CA LEU A 42 -9.68 -18.63 13.87
C LEU A 42 -10.39 -19.96 13.62
N THR A 43 -10.07 -20.58 12.49
CA THR A 43 -10.59 -21.88 12.14
C THR A 43 -9.60 -22.65 11.29
N TYR A 44 -9.87 -23.94 11.12
CA TYR A 44 -8.93 -24.86 10.53
C TYR A 44 -9.60 -25.69 9.44
N ASN A 45 -8.81 -26.05 8.43
CA ASN A 45 -9.25 -26.99 7.42
C ASN A 45 -9.36 -28.41 7.98
N GLU A 46 -8.37 -28.83 8.77
CA GLU A 46 -8.28 -30.18 9.34
C GLU A 46 -7.59 -30.16 10.71
N PHE A 47 -7.57 -31.30 11.41
CA PHE A 47 -6.74 -31.61 12.59
C PHE A 47 -6.93 -30.78 13.87
N ALA A 48 -7.59 -29.63 13.81
CA ALA A 48 -7.90 -28.77 14.94
C ALA A 48 -9.36 -28.28 14.85
N LYS A 49 -9.87 -27.72 15.96
CA LYS A 49 -11.22 -27.15 16.04
C LYS A 49 -11.14 -25.65 16.37
N PRO A 50 -12.11 -24.84 15.91
CA PRO A 50 -13.28 -25.25 15.12
C PRO A 50 -12.93 -25.53 13.64
N ASP A 51 -13.66 -26.46 13.02
CA ASP A 51 -13.62 -26.69 11.56
C ASP A 51 -14.35 -25.56 10.83
N TRP A 52 -13.81 -25.13 9.69
CA TRP A 52 -14.30 -23.93 9.02
C TRP A 52 -15.72 -24.07 8.48
N ARG A 53 -16.16 -25.28 8.10
CA ARG A 53 -17.52 -25.50 7.61
C ARG A 53 -18.53 -25.38 8.74
N SER A 54 -18.19 -25.93 9.91
CA SER A 54 -19.02 -25.79 11.11
C SER A 54 -19.13 -24.33 11.53
N LEU A 55 -17.99 -23.63 11.64
CA LEU A 55 -17.95 -22.23 12.05
C LEU A 55 -18.67 -21.30 11.05
N LEU A 56 -18.52 -21.54 9.74
CA LEU A 56 -19.23 -20.76 8.72
C LEU A 56 -20.76 -20.85 8.91
N ASN A 57 -21.27 -22.05 9.16
CA ASN A 57 -22.69 -22.25 9.42
C ASN A 57 -23.17 -21.54 10.70
N GLU A 58 -22.33 -21.50 11.74
CA GLU A 58 -22.61 -20.75 12.98
C GLU A 58 -22.67 -19.24 12.72
N ILE A 59 -21.66 -18.68 12.06
CA ILE A 59 -21.60 -17.26 11.67
C ILE A 59 -22.84 -16.86 10.84
N ILE A 60 -23.25 -17.71 9.89
CA ILE A 60 -24.46 -17.45 9.07
C ILE A 60 -25.74 -17.52 9.91
N LYS A 61 -25.80 -18.39 10.93
CA LYS A 61 -26.92 -18.47 11.87
C LYS A 61 -26.99 -17.24 12.77
N GLU A 62 -25.84 -16.72 13.22
CA GLU A 62 -25.72 -15.49 14.01
C GLU A 62 -26.17 -14.23 13.24
N GLY A 63 -26.30 -14.33 11.91
CA GLY A 63 -26.93 -13.30 11.09
C GLY A 63 -26.00 -12.64 10.08
N TYR A 64 -24.70 -12.92 10.16
CA TYR A 64 -23.72 -12.41 9.21
C TYR A 64 -24.04 -12.88 7.77
N ARG A 65 -23.96 -11.96 6.81
CA ARG A 65 -24.15 -12.22 5.37
C ARG A 65 -22.96 -11.81 4.53
N ARG A 66 -21.91 -11.25 5.15
CA ARG A 66 -20.65 -10.93 4.50
C ARG A 66 -19.54 -11.62 5.27
N VAL A 67 -18.73 -12.44 4.60
CA VAL A 67 -17.65 -13.20 5.24
C VAL A 67 -16.35 -12.98 4.49
N ILE A 68 -15.35 -12.47 5.20
CA ILE A 68 -13.98 -12.35 4.68
C ILE A 68 -13.21 -13.60 5.13
N ILE A 69 -12.63 -14.31 4.18
CA ILE A 69 -11.83 -15.51 4.42
C ILE A 69 -10.36 -15.18 4.19
N GLY A 70 -9.60 -15.07 5.28
CA GLY A 70 -8.15 -14.91 5.25
C GLY A 70 -7.45 -16.26 5.25
N LEU A 71 -6.67 -16.55 4.21
CA LEU A 71 -5.98 -17.83 4.04
C LEU A 71 -4.56 -17.79 4.64
N VAL A 72 -4.35 -18.51 5.75
CA VAL A 72 -3.09 -18.50 6.52
C VAL A 72 -2.14 -19.64 6.08
N PHE A 73 -2.15 -20.00 4.80
CA PHE A 73 -1.39 -21.15 4.28
C PHE A 73 0.01 -20.76 3.76
N LEU A 74 1.07 -21.41 4.29
CA LEU A 74 2.48 -21.20 3.92
C LEU A 74 3.06 -22.27 2.96
N GLY A 75 2.39 -23.41 2.77
CA GLY A 75 2.81 -24.49 1.87
C GLY A 75 1.62 -25.39 1.51
N ARG A 76 1.76 -26.30 0.53
CA ARG A 76 0.72 -27.24 -0.02
C ARG A 76 -0.74 -26.77 0.05
N GLY A 77 -0.98 -25.46 -0.05
CA GLY A 77 -2.30 -24.85 0.05
C GLY A 77 -3.04 -24.85 -1.27
N ASN A 78 -2.36 -25.12 -2.39
CA ASN A 78 -2.97 -25.00 -3.73
C ASN A 78 -4.14 -25.96 -3.96
N HIS A 79 -4.16 -27.12 -3.31
CA HIS A 79 -5.33 -28.00 -3.33
C HIS A 79 -6.35 -27.55 -2.29
N VAL A 80 -5.91 -27.33 -1.05
CA VAL A 80 -6.79 -26.96 0.07
C VAL A 80 -7.58 -25.67 -0.18
N PHE A 81 -6.96 -24.61 -0.70
CA PHE A 81 -7.69 -23.38 -0.99
C PHE A 81 -8.63 -23.53 -2.19
N ARG A 82 -8.26 -24.33 -3.20
CA ARG A 82 -9.13 -24.61 -4.35
C ARG A 82 -10.35 -25.41 -3.90
N ASP A 83 -10.18 -26.31 -2.95
CA ASP A 83 -11.29 -27.06 -2.34
C ASP A 83 -12.20 -26.11 -1.56
N ILE A 84 -11.65 -25.22 -0.72
CA ILE A 84 -12.43 -24.18 -0.01
C ILE A 84 -13.20 -23.30 -1.01
N MET A 85 -12.54 -22.81 -2.06
CA MET A 85 -13.19 -22.01 -3.10
C MET A 85 -14.30 -22.79 -3.82
N GLY A 86 -14.04 -24.06 -4.18
CA GLY A 86 -15.01 -24.93 -4.85
C GLY A 86 -16.24 -25.20 -4.00
N GLU A 87 -16.05 -25.48 -2.71
CA GLU A 87 -17.15 -25.68 -1.76
C GLU A 87 -17.96 -24.41 -1.51
N LEU A 88 -17.31 -23.25 -1.53
CA LEU A 88 -17.97 -21.96 -1.43
C LEU A 88 -18.59 -21.50 -2.76
N GLY A 89 -18.28 -22.15 -3.89
CA GLY A 89 -18.72 -21.73 -5.22
C GLY A 89 -18.10 -20.40 -5.70
N ILE A 90 -16.89 -20.08 -5.23
CA ILE A 90 -16.18 -18.82 -5.53
C ILE A 90 -15.11 -19.07 -6.58
N GLN A 91 -14.96 -18.15 -7.54
CA GLN A 91 -14.03 -18.31 -8.66
C GLN A 91 -12.82 -17.38 -8.59
N ARG A 92 -12.96 -16.18 -8.02
CA ARG A 92 -11.88 -15.19 -7.97
C ARG A 92 -11.47 -14.87 -6.54
N LEU A 93 -10.17 -14.86 -6.33
CA LEU A 93 -9.55 -14.34 -5.11
C LEU A 93 -9.54 -12.80 -5.13
N ASN A 94 -9.41 -12.21 -3.94
CA ASN A 94 -9.33 -10.77 -3.72
C ASN A 94 -10.50 -9.97 -4.33
N SER A 95 -11.68 -10.59 -4.43
CA SER A 95 -12.89 -9.95 -4.92
C SER A 95 -14.12 -10.46 -4.16
N TRP A 96 -15.14 -9.61 -4.04
CA TRP A 96 -16.41 -10.01 -3.45
C TRP A 96 -17.23 -10.82 -4.45
N GLU A 97 -17.69 -12.01 -4.04
CA GLU A 97 -18.56 -12.89 -4.81
C GLU A 97 -19.69 -13.43 -3.93
N VAL A 98 -20.88 -13.60 -4.52
CA VAL A 98 -22.07 -14.08 -3.79
C VAL A 98 -22.23 -15.58 -4.03
N SER A 99 -22.48 -16.32 -2.95
CA SER A 99 -22.83 -17.74 -3.01
C SER A 99 -23.99 -18.06 -2.08
N LYS A 100 -24.65 -19.21 -2.33
CA LYS A 100 -25.77 -19.70 -1.52
C LYS A 100 -25.28 -20.80 -0.58
N ILE A 101 -25.27 -20.50 0.71
CA ILE A 101 -24.94 -21.46 1.76
C ILE A 101 -26.21 -21.75 2.55
N SER A 102 -26.63 -23.02 2.57
CA SER A 102 -27.81 -23.47 3.32
C SER A 102 -29.07 -22.64 3.00
N GLY A 103 -29.26 -22.28 1.73
CA GLY A 103 -30.40 -21.50 1.22
C GLY A 103 -30.32 -19.98 1.45
N LYS A 104 -29.25 -19.47 2.08
CA LYS A 104 -29.04 -18.04 2.31
C LYS A 104 -27.97 -17.50 1.37
N GLU A 105 -28.20 -16.31 0.82
CA GLU A 105 -27.19 -15.58 0.04
C GLU A 105 -26.16 -14.95 0.97
N VAL A 106 -24.89 -15.22 0.71
CA VAL A 106 -23.75 -14.75 1.49
C VAL A 106 -22.70 -14.21 0.53
N GLU A 107 -22.19 -13.02 0.81
CA GLU A 107 -21.09 -12.39 0.08
C GLU A 107 -19.76 -12.83 0.70
N PHE A 108 -18.85 -13.36 -0.10
CA PHE A 108 -17.54 -13.82 0.32
C PHE A 108 -16.43 -12.98 -0.29
N TYR A 109 -15.39 -12.68 0.49
CA TYR A 109 -14.10 -12.18 0.00
C TYR A 109 -13.01 -13.14 0.45
N VAL A 110 -12.38 -13.85 -0.49
CA VAL A 110 -11.31 -14.81 -0.17
C VAL A 110 -9.96 -14.20 -0.53
N THR A 111 -9.06 -14.08 0.44
CA THR A 111 -7.70 -13.55 0.19
C THR A 111 -6.84 -14.57 -0.55
N GLU A 112 -5.74 -14.12 -1.15
CA GLU A 112 -4.64 -15.03 -1.49
C GLU A 112 -4.08 -15.73 -0.24
N PRO A 113 -3.52 -16.95 -0.38
CA PRO A 113 -2.78 -17.61 0.69
C PRO A 113 -1.50 -16.85 1.01
N LEU A 114 -1.10 -16.79 2.29
CA LEU A 114 0.14 -16.11 2.71
C LEU A 114 1.38 -16.52 1.88
N SER A 115 1.48 -17.79 1.50
CA SER A 115 2.54 -18.32 0.62
C SER A 115 2.68 -17.63 -0.75
N SER A 116 1.68 -16.90 -1.23
CA SER A 116 1.80 -16.10 -2.46
C SER A 116 2.66 -14.86 -2.28
N SER A 117 2.90 -14.43 -1.04
CA SER A 117 3.66 -13.21 -0.77
C SER A 117 5.16 -13.40 -1.05
N PRO A 118 5.76 -12.57 -1.91
CA PRO A 118 7.20 -12.63 -2.21
C PRO A 118 8.06 -12.32 -0.98
N LEU A 119 7.51 -11.62 0.02
CA LEU A 119 8.19 -11.32 1.28
C LEU A 119 8.53 -12.57 2.09
N ILE A 120 7.73 -13.63 1.97
CA ILE A 120 7.99 -14.91 2.65
C ILE A 120 9.21 -15.59 2.02
N GLY A 121 9.27 -15.62 0.69
CA GLY A 121 10.43 -16.13 -0.04
C GLY A 121 11.69 -15.33 0.27
N LEU A 122 11.61 -14.01 0.26
CA LEU A 122 12.73 -13.12 0.62
C LEU A 122 13.21 -13.34 2.05
N ALA A 123 12.30 -13.43 3.02
CA ALA A 123 12.66 -13.69 4.41
C ALA A 123 13.38 -15.04 4.59
N LEU A 124 12.89 -16.09 3.91
CA LEU A 124 13.54 -17.40 3.93
C LEU A 124 14.92 -17.37 3.25
N TYR A 125 15.02 -16.74 2.07
CA TYR A 125 16.27 -16.56 1.35
C TYR A 125 17.35 -15.92 2.22
N TYR A 126 17.05 -14.79 2.87
CA TYR A 126 18.04 -14.11 3.72
C TYR A 126 18.43 -14.93 4.96
N ARG A 127 17.54 -15.76 5.50
CA ARG A 127 17.87 -16.67 6.60
C ARG A 127 18.83 -17.77 6.13
N LEU A 128 18.55 -18.36 4.96
CA LEU A 128 19.39 -19.41 4.38
C LEU A 128 20.74 -18.86 3.91
N ALA A 129 20.76 -17.71 3.24
CA ALA A 129 21.99 -17.06 2.78
C ALA A 129 22.95 -16.77 3.95
N ARG A 130 22.42 -16.35 5.10
CA ARG A 130 23.21 -16.20 6.34
C ARG A 130 23.75 -17.53 6.85
N ALA A 131 22.96 -18.60 6.82
CA ALA A 131 23.39 -19.91 7.31
C ALA A 131 24.42 -20.58 6.38
N LEU A 132 24.41 -20.24 5.10
CA LEU A 132 25.34 -20.76 4.10
C LEU A 132 26.66 -20.00 4.03
N ASP A 133 26.83 -18.93 4.83
CA ASP A 133 27.87 -17.90 4.63
C ASP A 133 27.95 -17.41 3.16
N ALA A 134 26.86 -17.58 2.42
CA ALA A 134 26.73 -17.29 0.99
C ALA A 134 26.00 -15.96 0.78
N LEU A 135 26.22 -15.00 1.69
CA LEU A 135 25.96 -13.62 1.34
C LEU A 135 26.83 -13.29 0.13
N PRO A 136 26.26 -12.69 -0.93
CA PRO A 136 26.92 -12.59 -2.21
C PRO A 136 28.33 -12.02 -2.05
N THR A 137 29.33 -12.79 -2.51
CA THR A 137 30.68 -12.29 -2.79
C THR A 137 30.57 -11.10 -3.74
N LEU A 138 31.44 -10.10 -3.60
CA LEU A 138 31.47 -8.84 -4.36
C LEU A 138 31.61 -9.06 -5.90
N GLU A 139 30.58 -9.58 -6.53
CA GLU A 139 30.28 -9.41 -7.95
C GLU A 139 29.09 -8.44 -8.00
N TYR A 140 29.39 -7.17 -8.22
CA TYR A 140 28.38 -6.12 -8.32
C TYR A 140 28.63 -5.29 -9.57
N THR A 141 27.53 -4.88 -10.21
CA THR A 141 27.58 -3.91 -11.30
C THR A 141 27.88 -2.53 -10.70
N GLU A 142 28.87 -1.81 -11.23
CA GLU A 142 29.22 -0.46 -10.75
C GLU A 142 28.43 0.65 -11.45
N ASP A 143 27.98 0.41 -12.69
CA ASP A 143 27.22 1.40 -13.47
C ASP A 143 25.80 1.57 -12.90
N PRO A 144 25.44 2.75 -12.35
CA PRO A 144 24.13 2.99 -11.78
C PRO A 144 22.98 2.84 -12.79
N TYR A 145 23.21 3.15 -14.08
CA TYR A 145 22.21 2.99 -15.13
C TYR A 145 21.97 1.52 -15.43
N GLU A 146 23.03 0.72 -15.49
CA GLU A 146 22.93 -0.72 -15.74
C GLU A 146 22.24 -1.43 -14.56
N ILE A 147 22.53 -1.04 -13.31
CA ILE A 147 21.84 -1.57 -12.11
C ILE A 147 20.34 -1.29 -12.20
N GLU A 148 19.99 -0.04 -12.50
CA GLU A 148 18.60 0.39 -12.56
C GLU A 148 17.85 -0.29 -13.72
N GLU A 149 18.46 -0.35 -14.90
CA GLU A 149 17.91 -1.01 -16.08
C GLU A 149 17.66 -2.51 -15.84
N ARG A 150 18.66 -3.23 -15.33
CA ARG A 150 18.53 -4.66 -14.98
C ARG A 150 17.41 -4.88 -13.98
N SER A 151 17.30 -4.02 -12.97
CA SER A 151 16.25 -4.10 -11.96
C SER A 151 14.87 -3.84 -12.55
N MET A 152 14.74 -2.83 -13.41
CA MET A 152 13.46 -2.50 -14.07
C MET A 152 13.04 -3.60 -15.05
N ASN A 153 13.98 -4.22 -15.77
CA ASN A 153 13.71 -5.37 -16.65
C ASN A 153 13.20 -6.60 -15.87
N TYR A 154 13.61 -6.75 -14.61
CA TYR A 154 13.04 -7.75 -13.71
C TYR A 154 11.67 -7.34 -13.16
N ILE A 155 11.48 -6.07 -12.77
CA ILE A 155 10.26 -5.60 -12.12
C ILE A 155 9.08 -5.53 -13.10
N LEU A 156 9.26 -4.87 -14.25
CA LEU A 156 8.15 -4.51 -15.14
C LEU A 156 7.34 -5.72 -15.63
N PRO A 157 7.93 -6.84 -16.10
CA PRO A 157 7.15 -7.98 -16.57
C PRO A 157 6.22 -8.59 -15.50
N ASN A 158 6.55 -8.40 -14.22
CA ASN A 158 5.79 -8.94 -13.09
C ASN A 158 4.67 -8.01 -12.59
N LEU A 159 4.49 -6.83 -13.21
CA LEU A 159 3.42 -5.90 -12.86
C LEU A 159 2.19 -6.06 -13.76
N ASP A 160 1.03 -6.29 -13.14
CA ASP A 160 -0.28 -6.30 -13.81
C ASP A 160 -0.84 -4.88 -13.97
N VAL A 161 -0.19 -4.08 -14.82
CA VAL A 161 -0.56 -2.70 -15.14
C VAL A 161 -0.60 -2.54 -16.66
N LYS A 162 -1.72 -2.05 -17.19
CA LYS A 162 -1.95 -1.93 -18.65
C LYS A 162 -1.27 -0.71 -19.26
N ASP A 163 -1.38 0.45 -18.61
CA ASP A 163 -0.75 1.68 -19.11
C ASP A 163 0.77 1.61 -18.88
N ALA A 164 1.56 1.75 -19.96
CA ALA A 164 3.01 1.60 -19.91
C ALA A 164 3.70 2.70 -19.08
N ARG A 165 3.14 3.91 -19.03
CA ARG A 165 3.67 5.03 -18.25
C ARG A 165 3.38 4.82 -16.77
N GLU A 166 2.15 4.45 -16.43
CA GLU A 166 1.81 4.06 -15.05
C GLU A 166 2.67 2.88 -14.58
N LYS A 167 2.88 1.89 -15.45
CA LYS A 167 3.72 0.72 -15.16
C LYS A 167 5.16 1.11 -14.85
N ARG A 168 5.75 2.07 -15.58
CA ARG A 168 7.08 2.63 -15.29
C ARG A 168 7.12 3.33 -13.93
N VAL A 169 6.13 4.18 -13.63
CA VAL A 169 6.02 4.88 -12.33
C VAL A 169 5.92 3.89 -11.17
N ILE A 170 5.05 2.89 -11.28
CA ILE A 170 4.87 1.84 -10.27
C ILE A 170 6.15 1.02 -10.11
N GLY A 171 6.81 0.67 -11.23
CA GLY A 171 8.08 -0.06 -11.20
C GLY A 171 9.19 0.68 -10.47
N LYS A 172 9.29 2.00 -10.64
CA LYS A 172 10.26 2.84 -9.92
C LYS A 172 10.01 2.88 -8.42
N ALA A 173 8.74 2.91 -8.01
CA ALA A 173 8.38 2.82 -6.60
C ALA A 173 8.74 1.44 -6.00
N VAL A 174 8.53 0.36 -6.74
CA VAL A 174 8.96 -0.99 -6.34
C VAL A 174 10.48 -1.06 -6.21
N PHE A 175 11.22 -0.57 -7.20
CA PHE A 175 12.69 -0.51 -7.17
C PHE A 175 13.20 0.25 -5.94
N ALA A 176 12.67 1.45 -5.69
CA ALA A 176 13.09 2.28 -4.56
C ALA A 176 12.77 1.69 -3.18
N SER A 177 11.77 0.82 -3.09
CA SER A 177 11.39 0.15 -1.84
C SER A 177 12.05 -1.20 -1.63
N GLY A 178 12.56 -1.83 -2.70
CA GLY A 178 12.98 -3.24 -2.68
C GLY A 178 11.85 -4.22 -2.37
N ASN A 179 10.58 -3.78 -2.41
CA ASN A 179 9.42 -4.56 -2.02
C ASN A 179 8.40 -4.64 -3.18
N PRO A 180 8.32 -5.80 -3.87
CA PRO A 180 7.34 -6.00 -4.95
C PRO A 180 5.88 -5.81 -4.54
N GLU A 181 5.53 -6.03 -3.26
CA GLU A 181 4.16 -5.84 -2.77
C GLU A 181 3.69 -4.38 -2.85
N VAL A 182 4.61 -3.41 -2.86
CA VAL A 182 4.27 -1.97 -2.97
C VAL A 182 3.44 -1.67 -4.21
N ALA A 183 3.61 -2.43 -5.29
CA ALA A 183 2.82 -2.27 -6.52
C ALA A 183 1.30 -2.39 -6.26
N LYS A 184 0.87 -3.31 -5.37
CA LYS A 184 -0.55 -3.56 -5.07
C LYS A 184 -1.21 -2.39 -4.33
N TYR A 185 -0.42 -1.53 -3.71
CA TYR A 185 -0.90 -0.42 -2.90
C TYR A 185 -0.83 0.93 -3.61
N LEU A 186 -0.21 0.98 -4.80
CA LEU A 186 -0.13 2.20 -5.60
C LEU A 186 -1.39 2.42 -6.43
N LYS A 187 -1.91 3.63 -6.36
CA LYS A 187 -2.98 4.11 -7.24
C LYS A 187 -2.47 5.31 -8.01
N VAL A 188 -2.65 5.29 -9.33
CA VAL A 188 -2.31 6.39 -10.23
C VAL A 188 -3.61 6.95 -10.79
N THR A 189 -3.76 8.28 -10.77
CA THR A 189 -4.91 8.99 -11.32
C THR A 189 -4.44 10.19 -12.13
N ASN A 190 -4.88 10.29 -13.38
CA ASN A 190 -4.61 11.42 -14.28
C ASN A 190 -3.10 11.77 -14.40
N LEU A 191 -2.25 10.77 -14.65
CA LEU A 191 -0.79 10.92 -14.77
C LEU A 191 -0.38 12.03 -15.76
N ASP A 192 -1.16 12.20 -16.83
CA ASP A 192 -0.93 13.22 -17.85
C ASP A 192 -0.93 14.64 -17.28
N MET A 193 -1.72 14.94 -16.24
CA MET A 193 -1.69 16.25 -15.58
C MET A 193 -0.37 16.50 -14.85
N GLY A 194 0.23 15.45 -14.28
CA GLY A 194 1.55 15.53 -13.65
C GLY A 194 2.64 15.80 -14.69
N ILE A 195 2.61 15.08 -15.82
CA ILE A 195 3.55 15.26 -16.92
C ILE A 195 3.42 16.69 -17.50
N GLU A 196 2.20 17.14 -17.77
CA GLU A 196 1.95 18.47 -18.35
C GLU A 196 2.32 19.62 -17.41
N ALA A 197 2.11 19.46 -16.11
CA ALA A 197 2.56 20.45 -15.13
C ALA A 197 4.09 20.61 -15.16
N ILE A 198 4.84 19.49 -15.25
CA ILE A 198 6.30 19.57 -15.38
C ILE A 198 6.72 20.20 -16.71
N ARG A 199 6.04 19.88 -17.83
CA ARG A 199 6.29 20.52 -19.14
C ARG A 199 6.02 22.03 -19.13
N SER A 200 4.99 22.44 -18.40
CA SER A 200 4.64 23.85 -18.16
C SER A 200 5.60 24.56 -17.18
N GLU A 201 6.72 23.91 -16.84
CA GLU A 201 7.72 24.38 -15.89
C GLU A 201 7.19 24.70 -14.49
N SER A 202 6.15 23.99 -14.02
CA SER A 202 5.63 24.15 -12.67
C SER A 202 6.71 23.93 -11.62
N GLU A 203 6.60 24.69 -10.54
CA GLU A 203 7.39 24.49 -9.33
C GLU A 203 6.92 23.22 -8.61
N ILE A 204 7.86 22.49 -8.01
CA ILE A 204 7.59 21.32 -7.17
C ILE A 204 7.77 21.72 -5.70
N VAL A 205 6.74 21.47 -4.89
CA VAL A 205 6.77 21.67 -3.44
C VAL A 205 6.94 20.34 -2.73
N ALA A 206 7.94 20.24 -1.86
CA ALA A 206 8.24 19.06 -1.07
C ALA A 206 7.94 19.26 0.42
N ASP A 207 7.38 18.23 1.07
CA ASP A 207 7.01 18.28 2.50
C ASP A 207 8.21 18.31 3.46
N VAL A 208 9.30 17.62 3.12
CA VAL A 208 10.52 17.56 3.93
C VAL A 208 11.80 17.68 3.10
N LYS A 209 12.90 18.04 3.77
CA LYS A 209 14.19 18.26 3.11
C LYS A 209 14.66 17.05 2.33
N MET A 210 14.54 15.85 2.90
CA MET A 210 14.93 14.58 2.26
C MET A 210 14.24 14.35 0.91
N VAL A 211 12.98 14.78 0.77
CA VAL A 211 12.25 14.71 -0.51
C VAL A 211 12.83 15.74 -1.48
N SER A 212 12.91 17.01 -1.08
CA SER A 212 13.41 18.08 -1.97
C SER A 212 14.79 17.81 -2.55
N VAL A 213 15.75 17.30 -1.76
CA VAL A 213 17.12 17.06 -2.24
C VAL A 213 17.23 15.90 -3.22
N GLY A 214 16.25 14.99 -3.23
CA GLY A 214 16.23 13.86 -4.16
C GLY A 214 15.58 14.18 -5.51
N ILE A 215 14.83 15.28 -5.61
CA ILE A 215 14.10 15.64 -6.82
C ILE A 215 15.06 16.27 -7.85
N ARG A 216 15.10 15.70 -9.05
CA ARG A 216 15.94 16.14 -10.17
C ARG A 216 15.22 17.18 -11.02
N TRP A 217 14.82 18.29 -10.40
CA TRP A 217 14.12 19.40 -11.07
C TRP A 217 14.69 20.75 -10.65
N LYS A 218 14.62 21.74 -11.56
CA LYS A 218 15.21 23.07 -11.35
C LYS A 218 14.44 23.94 -10.35
N LYS A 219 13.12 23.80 -10.26
CA LYS A 219 12.23 24.62 -9.42
C LYS A 219 11.66 23.76 -8.30
N VAL A 220 12.43 23.56 -7.23
CA VAL A 220 12.01 22.75 -6.06
C VAL A 220 12.07 23.59 -4.79
N THR A 221 10.96 23.65 -4.06
CA THR A 221 10.85 24.38 -2.79
C THR A 221 10.47 23.45 -1.66
N CYS A 222 11.13 23.62 -0.51
CA CYS A 222 10.77 22.99 0.76
C CYS A 222 10.98 23.98 1.89
N MET A 223 9.91 24.29 2.62
CA MET A 223 9.92 25.31 3.67
C MET A 223 9.95 24.74 5.09
N ILE A 224 10.21 23.44 5.26
CA ILE A 224 10.12 22.77 6.58
C ILE A 224 11.01 23.40 7.66
N ASP A 225 12.16 23.94 7.28
CA ASP A 225 13.15 24.55 8.17
C ASP A 225 13.08 26.09 8.22
N ASP A 226 12.19 26.72 7.43
CA ASP A 226 12.01 28.16 7.38
C ASP A 226 11.48 28.69 8.73
N GLU A 227 11.98 29.83 9.19
CA GLU A 227 11.57 30.39 10.49
C GLU A 227 10.08 30.76 10.50
N ARG A 228 9.54 31.25 9.37
CA ARG A 228 8.11 31.55 9.21
C ARG A 228 7.25 30.30 9.36
N THR A 229 7.75 29.13 8.95
CA THR A 229 7.07 27.85 9.17
C THR A 229 6.95 27.53 10.66
N LYS A 230 8.01 27.80 11.44
CA LYS A 230 8.00 27.56 12.89
C LYS A 230 7.04 28.51 13.60
N GLU A 231 7.04 29.78 13.21
CA GLU A 231 6.12 30.80 13.73
C GLU A 231 4.67 30.43 13.43
N LEU A 232 4.34 30.13 12.17
CA LEU A 232 3.00 29.76 11.74
C LEU A 232 2.51 28.44 12.39
N SER A 233 3.42 27.46 12.54
CA SER A 233 3.12 26.20 13.23
C SER A 233 2.70 26.45 14.68
N LYS A 234 3.37 27.35 15.40
CA LYS A 234 3.03 27.74 16.77
C LYS A 234 1.73 28.54 16.82
N GLU A 235 1.58 29.53 15.94
CA GLU A 235 0.40 30.41 15.88
C GLU A 235 -0.89 29.61 15.65
N LEU A 236 -0.87 28.67 14.70
CA LEU A 236 -2.06 27.91 14.30
C LEU A 236 -2.22 26.57 15.04
N GLY A 237 -1.26 26.18 15.88
CA GLY A 237 -1.29 24.88 16.58
C GLY A 237 -1.24 23.67 15.63
N ILE A 238 -0.63 23.81 14.46
CA ILE A 238 -0.48 22.74 13.46
C ILE A 238 0.96 22.25 13.39
N THR A 239 1.21 21.11 12.75
CA THR A 239 2.57 20.59 12.57
C THR A 239 3.40 21.50 11.66
N ARG A 240 4.73 21.48 11.83
CA ARG A 240 5.66 22.19 10.93
C ARG A 240 5.47 21.81 9.46
N ALA A 241 5.21 20.54 9.18
CA ALA A 241 4.98 20.08 7.81
C ALA A 241 3.69 20.66 7.21
N ALA A 242 2.58 20.72 7.97
CA ALA A 242 1.36 21.38 7.53
C ALA A 242 1.57 22.89 7.30
N ALA A 243 2.22 23.57 8.24
CA ALA A 243 2.56 24.99 8.09
C ALA A 243 3.45 25.26 6.86
N ALA A 244 4.44 24.40 6.60
CA ALA A 244 5.32 24.50 5.44
C ALA A 244 4.52 24.40 4.13
N MET A 245 3.56 23.46 4.03
CA MET A 245 2.71 23.34 2.84
C MET A 245 1.88 24.60 2.62
N ARG A 246 1.29 25.16 3.68
CA ARG A 246 0.50 26.39 3.60
C ARG A 246 1.30 27.58 3.09
N LEU A 247 2.55 27.72 3.53
CA LEU A 247 3.43 28.80 3.09
C LEU A 247 3.96 28.62 1.67
N SER A 248 4.23 27.37 1.25
CA SER A 248 4.95 27.08 0.01
C SER A 248 4.04 26.88 -1.22
N ILE A 249 2.83 26.34 -1.05
CA ILE A 249 1.91 26.13 -2.18
C ILE A 249 1.39 27.48 -2.70
N GLY A 250 1.02 28.40 -1.81
CA GLY A 250 0.55 29.75 -2.18
C GLY A 250 -0.54 29.72 -3.26
N GLN A 251 -0.43 30.61 -4.26
CA GLN A 251 -1.21 30.56 -5.50
C GLN A 251 -0.27 30.19 -6.66
N GLY A 252 -0.72 29.33 -7.59
CA GLY A 252 -0.02 29.12 -8.87
C GLY A 252 0.34 27.68 -9.26
N GLY A 253 -0.62 26.74 -9.26
CA GLY A 253 -0.51 25.49 -10.04
C GLY A 253 0.76 24.66 -9.79
N LYS A 254 1.12 24.44 -8.52
CA LYS A 254 2.36 23.75 -8.13
C LYS A 254 2.15 22.25 -7.98
N VAL A 255 3.12 21.45 -8.42
CA VAL A 255 3.13 20.00 -8.17
C VAL A 255 3.57 19.76 -6.73
N VAL A 256 2.85 18.91 -6.00
CA VAL A 256 3.15 18.64 -4.58
C VAL A 256 3.68 17.22 -4.40
N VAL A 257 4.79 17.07 -3.69
CA VAL A 257 5.43 15.78 -3.38
C VAL A 257 5.54 15.63 -1.87
N ILE A 258 4.82 14.66 -1.31
CA ILE A 258 4.76 14.38 0.12
C ILE A 258 5.29 12.97 0.35
N GLY A 259 6.51 12.89 0.88
CA GLY A 259 7.18 11.62 1.13
C GLY A 259 7.21 11.17 2.59
N ASN A 260 6.88 12.06 3.54
CA ASN A 260 7.10 11.79 4.96
C ASN A 260 5.89 12.10 5.86
N ALA A 261 5.28 13.29 5.75
CA ALA A 261 4.33 13.77 6.75
C ALA A 261 2.85 13.59 6.33
N PRO A 262 2.05 12.74 7.01
CA PRO A 262 0.61 12.64 6.76
C PRO A 262 -0.14 13.97 6.94
N THR A 263 0.34 14.81 7.87
CA THR A 263 -0.26 16.13 8.14
C THR A 263 -0.03 17.13 7.01
N ALA A 264 1.07 17.02 6.26
CA ALA A 264 1.29 17.82 5.05
C ALA A 264 0.27 17.45 3.96
N LEU A 265 -0.05 16.16 3.81
CA LEU A 265 -1.06 15.70 2.85
C LEU A 265 -2.46 16.20 3.20
N ILE A 266 -2.87 16.07 4.46
CA ILE A 266 -4.16 16.61 4.91
C ILE A 266 -4.26 18.12 4.66
N GLU A 267 -3.20 18.87 4.98
CA GLU A 267 -3.22 20.32 4.75
C GLU A 267 -3.27 20.66 3.26
N THR A 268 -2.55 19.92 2.41
CA THR A 268 -2.59 20.08 0.95
C THR A 268 -4.02 19.87 0.42
N ILE A 269 -4.71 18.81 0.87
CA ILE A 269 -6.11 18.55 0.48
C ILE A 269 -7.04 19.69 0.94
N LYS A 270 -6.81 20.26 2.13
CA LYS A 270 -7.59 21.42 2.61
C LYS A 270 -7.38 22.65 1.73
N LEU A 271 -6.15 22.92 1.30
CA LEU A 271 -5.85 24.04 0.41
C LEU A 271 -6.59 23.90 -0.92
N VAL A 272 -6.64 22.71 -1.52
CA VAL A 272 -7.45 22.47 -2.72
C VAL A 272 -8.94 22.72 -2.48
N LYS A 273 -9.48 22.29 -1.35
CA LYS A 273 -10.87 22.59 -0.96
C LYS A 273 -11.14 24.08 -0.76
N GLN A 274 -10.09 24.88 -0.49
CA GLN A 274 -10.15 26.34 -0.39
C GLN A 274 -9.96 27.05 -1.74
N GLY A 275 -9.86 26.30 -2.84
CA GLY A 275 -9.73 26.84 -4.19
C GLY A 275 -8.29 27.05 -4.66
N VAL A 276 -7.29 26.54 -3.91
CA VAL A 276 -5.91 26.54 -4.39
C VAL A 276 -5.74 25.48 -5.48
N ASP A 277 -5.24 25.91 -6.64
CA ASP A 277 -4.99 25.02 -7.77
C ASP A 277 -3.70 24.21 -7.57
N ILE A 278 -3.85 22.87 -7.54
CA ILE A 278 -2.77 21.89 -7.40
C ILE A 278 -2.97 20.84 -8.51
N PRO A 279 -2.20 20.91 -9.61
CA PRO A 279 -2.44 20.06 -10.78
C PRO A 279 -2.12 18.59 -10.52
N PHE A 280 -1.20 18.28 -9.61
CA PHE A 280 -0.78 16.90 -9.35
C PHE A 280 -0.14 16.72 -7.97
N ILE A 281 -0.40 15.56 -7.33
CA ILE A 281 0.17 15.20 -6.03
C ILE A 281 0.86 13.83 -6.09
N VAL A 282 2.10 13.73 -5.62
CA VAL A 282 2.74 12.45 -5.28
C VAL A 282 2.70 12.28 -3.76
N ALA A 283 2.01 11.25 -3.27
CA ALA A 283 1.76 11.05 -1.85
C ALA A 283 2.19 9.65 -1.38
N THR A 284 3.30 9.60 -0.66
CA THR A 284 3.82 8.38 -0.03
C THR A 284 4.20 8.57 1.45
N PRO A 285 3.50 9.37 2.28
CA PRO A 285 3.86 9.46 3.69
C PRO A 285 3.69 8.08 4.39
N PRO A 286 4.74 7.54 5.04
CA PRO A 286 4.64 6.31 5.82
C PRO A 286 4.01 6.61 7.18
N GLY A 287 3.56 5.56 7.86
CA GLY A 287 3.19 5.65 9.26
C GLY A 287 2.10 4.69 9.67
N PHE A 288 2.02 4.46 10.98
CA PHE A 288 0.98 3.65 11.61
C PHE A 288 -0.17 4.48 12.19
N THR A 289 -0.06 5.81 12.11
CA THR A 289 -1.05 6.79 12.58
C THR A 289 -1.26 7.82 11.49
N ASN A 290 -2.52 8.12 11.13
CA ASN A 290 -2.95 9.14 10.17
C ASN A 290 -2.50 8.94 8.71
N ALA A 291 -1.50 8.09 8.44
CA ALA A 291 -0.96 7.86 7.09
C ALA A 291 -2.00 7.23 6.18
N LYS A 292 -2.65 6.14 6.63
CA LYS A 292 -3.69 5.47 5.85
C LYS A 292 -4.85 6.41 5.56
N GLU A 293 -5.38 7.06 6.61
CA GLU A 293 -6.54 7.94 6.54
C GLU A 293 -6.29 9.15 5.63
N SER A 294 -5.10 9.75 5.71
CA SER A 294 -4.75 10.89 4.84
C SER A 294 -4.64 10.52 3.36
N LYS A 295 -4.17 9.30 3.06
CA LYS A 295 -4.04 8.81 1.69
C LYS A 295 -5.39 8.37 1.11
N GLU A 296 -6.27 7.79 1.92
CA GLU A 296 -7.66 7.55 1.49
C GLU A 296 -8.41 8.85 1.23
N ALA A 297 -8.21 9.88 2.07
CA ALA A 297 -8.79 11.21 1.84
C ALA A 297 -8.32 11.86 0.53
N LEU A 298 -7.09 11.57 0.06
CA LEU A 298 -6.60 12.00 -1.25
C LEU A 298 -7.31 11.26 -2.39
N ILE A 299 -7.57 9.96 -2.23
CA ILE A 299 -8.29 9.18 -3.24
C ILE A 299 -9.72 9.69 -3.38
N GLU A 300 -10.38 9.96 -2.25
CA GLU A 300 -11.75 10.48 -2.22
C GLU A 300 -11.86 11.90 -2.78
N SER A 301 -10.82 12.73 -2.64
CA SER A 301 -10.82 14.10 -3.17
C SER A 301 -10.73 14.17 -4.70
N LYS A 302 -10.38 13.06 -5.36
CA LYS A 302 -10.22 12.96 -6.82
C LYS A 302 -9.17 13.91 -7.40
N ILE A 303 -8.26 14.41 -6.57
CA ILE A 303 -7.12 15.21 -7.04
C ILE A 303 -6.20 14.28 -7.85
N PRO A 304 -5.75 14.69 -9.06
CA PRO A 304 -4.76 13.95 -9.83
C PRO A 304 -3.53 13.59 -8.99
N SER A 305 -3.20 12.31 -8.91
CA SER A 305 -2.15 11.87 -8.00
C SER A 305 -1.54 10.51 -8.30
N VAL A 306 -0.35 10.30 -7.74
CA VAL A 306 0.17 8.95 -7.43
C VAL A 306 0.18 8.80 -5.91
N VAL A 307 -0.53 7.80 -5.39
CA VAL A 307 -0.65 7.59 -3.95
C VAL A 307 -0.33 6.14 -3.57
N LEU A 308 0.56 5.96 -2.59
CA LEU A 308 0.90 4.65 -2.01
C LEU A 308 0.04 4.40 -0.78
N THR A 309 -1.09 3.70 -0.92
CA THR A 309 -2.06 3.46 0.16
C THR A 309 -1.52 2.62 1.34
N GLY A 310 -2.31 2.51 2.42
CA GLY A 310 -1.91 1.73 3.60
C GLY A 310 -0.86 2.44 4.47
N THR A 311 0.02 1.67 5.13
CA THR A 311 1.05 2.20 6.04
C THR A 311 2.42 2.37 5.37
N TYR A 312 2.62 1.79 4.19
CA TYR A 312 3.83 1.93 3.40
C TYR A 312 4.03 3.38 2.94
N GLY A 313 5.28 3.73 2.67
CA GLY A 313 5.64 5.08 2.29
C GLY A 313 7.13 5.32 2.38
N GLY A 314 7.51 6.59 2.34
CA GLY A 314 8.88 7.06 2.50
C GLY A 314 9.28 8.03 1.40
N SER A 315 10.22 8.90 1.74
CA SER A 315 10.78 9.92 0.85
C SER A 315 11.38 9.33 -0.42
N GLY A 316 12.09 8.19 -0.30
CA GLY A 316 12.72 7.53 -1.46
C GLY A 316 11.70 7.10 -2.52
N ILE A 317 10.54 6.60 -2.09
CA ILE A 317 9.47 6.19 -3.01
C ILE A 317 8.85 7.43 -3.70
N ALA A 318 8.53 8.47 -2.94
CA ALA A 318 8.03 9.74 -3.51
C ALA A 318 9.00 10.32 -4.54
N VAL A 319 10.29 10.36 -4.21
CA VAL A 319 11.35 10.87 -5.09
C VAL A 319 11.47 10.04 -6.36
N ALA A 320 11.44 8.70 -6.25
CA ALA A 320 11.51 7.82 -7.42
C ALA A 320 10.32 8.03 -8.36
N ILE A 321 9.12 8.18 -7.82
CA ILE A 321 7.90 8.45 -8.60
C ILE A 321 8.01 9.79 -9.34
N ILE A 322 8.30 10.89 -8.64
CA ILE A 322 8.33 12.21 -9.30
C ILE A 322 9.49 12.34 -10.29
N ASN A 323 10.65 11.75 -10.01
CA ASN A 323 11.77 11.75 -10.96
C ASN A 323 11.44 10.97 -12.24
N GLU A 324 10.64 9.91 -12.15
CA GLU A 324 10.17 9.20 -13.34
C GLU A 324 9.18 10.05 -14.15
N ILE A 325 8.29 10.78 -13.49
CA ILE A 325 7.37 11.73 -14.14
C ILE A 325 8.16 12.86 -14.82
N ILE A 326 9.18 13.41 -14.15
CA ILE A 326 10.09 14.41 -14.72
C ILE A 326 10.79 13.85 -15.95
N LYS A 327 11.33 12.63 -15.87
CA LYS A 327 11.97 11.95 -16.99
C LYS A 327 11.02 11.82 -18.18
N MET A 328 9.79 11.35 -17.96
CA MET A 328 8.76 11.26 -19.02
C MET A 328 8.43 12.62 -19.65
N ALA A 329 8.34 13.67 -18.85
CA ALA A 329 8.06 15.03 -19.33
C ALA A 329 9.19 15.61 -20.20
N MET A 330 10.43 15.17 -19.98
CA MET A 330 11.61 15.63 -20.72
C MET A 330 11.95 14.74 -21.94
N GLU A 331 11.46 13.49 -21.97
CA GLU A 331 11.69 12.52 -23.06
C GLU A 331 10.80 12.75 -24.30
N GLY A 332 9.72 13.54 -24.19
CA GLY A 332 8.81 13.82 -25.30
C GLY A 332 8.32 15.23 -25.33
#